data_AF-A0A822VA76-F1
#
_entry.id   AF-A0A822VA76-F1
#
_cell.length_a   1.000
_cell.length_b   1.000
_cell.length_c   1.000
_cell.angle_alpha   90.00
_cell.angle_beta   90.00
_cell.angle_gamma   90.00
#
_symmetry.space_group_name_H-M   'P 1'
#
loop_
_entity.id
_entity.type
_entity.pdbx_description
1 polymer ?
#
loop_
_entity_poly.entity_id
_entity_poly.type
_entity_poly.pdbx_seq_one_letter_code
_entity_poly.pdbx_strand_id
1 'polypeptide(L)'
;MQTVKRLTIAVIGMTDTVTSEIRMAWFHAQIGLEGPYSASFIESKGALKFAAAIIDVRYEADVMLRLTDQLDGEAIPYLFFVPETVIDSEPGPFALSGRSEDIENIVSALMAQGGGIRH
;
A
#
# COMPACT_ATOMS: atom_id res chain seq x y z
N MET A 1 17.82 9.02 -21.95
CA MET A 1 17.23 9.27 -20.62
C MET A 1 16.80 7.92 -20.04
N GLN A 2 17.57 7.36 -19.10
CA GLN A 2 17.12 6.19 -18.35
C GLN A 2 16.01 6.67 -17.42
N THR A 3 14.76 6.26 -17.69
CA THR A 3 13.69 6.39 -16.71
C THR A 3 14.05 5.47 -15.56
N VAL A 4 14.50 6.05 -14.44
CA VAL A 4 14.64 5.29 -13.20
C VAL A 4 13.26 4.69 -12.95
N LYS A 5 13.15 3.35 -12.99
CA LYS A 5 11.88 2.66 -12.73
C LYS A 5 11.50 3.02 -11.29
N ARG A 6 10.53 3.90 -11.19
CA ARG A 6 10.00 4.38 -9.92
C ARG A 6 9.31 3.20 -9.22
N LEU A 7 9.56 3.03 -7.92
CA LEU A 7 8.84 2.05 -7.12
C LEU A 7 7.35 2.45 -7.12
N THR A 8 6.49 1.61 -7.68
CA THR A 8 5.04 1.83 -7.68
C THR A 8 4.39 0.99 -6.60
N ILE A 9 3.60 1.63 -5.75
CA ILE A 9 2.88 1.01 -4.65
C ILE A 9 1.39 1.23 -4.89
N ALA A 10 0.62 0.15 -4.90
CA ALA A 10 -0.83 0.25 -5.02
C ALA A 10 -1.44 0.56 -3.65
N VAL A 11 -2.36 1.52 -3.61
CA VAL A 11 -3.20 1.77 -2.46
C VAL A 11 -4.54 1.09 -2.71
N ILE A 12 -4.96 0.23 -1.79
CA ILE A 12 -6.21 -0.52 -1.85
C ILE A 12 -7.04 -0.06 -0.66
N GLY A 13 -8.12 0.65 -0.92
CA GLY A 13 -8.85 1.38 0.11
C GLY A 13 -10.00 2.19 -0.46
N MET A 14 -10.64 2.96 0.41
CA MET A 14 -11.71 3.85 0.00
C MET A 14 -11.19 5.07 -0.78
N THR A 15 -12.05 5.75 -1.54
CA THR A 15 -11.67 6.85 -2.43
C THR A 15 -11.07 8.07 -1.71
N ASP A 16 -11.36 8.21 -0.41
CA ASP A 16 -10.86 9.27 0.47
C ASP A 16 -9.48 8.97 1.07
N THR A 17 -8.96 7.76 0.88
CA THR A 17 -7.74 7.26 1.52
C THR A 17 -6.48 8.03 1.10
N VAL A 18 -6.42 8.51 -0.15
CA VAL A 18 -5.23 9.21 -0.68
C VAL A 18 -5.62 10.61 -1.11
N THR A 19 -5.25 11.60 -0.30
CA THR A 19 -5.38 13.01 -0.68
C THR A 19 -4.32 13.41 -1.70
N SER A 20 -4.53 14.53 -2.39
CA SER A 20 -3.53 15.10 -3.32
C SER A 20 -2.21 15.43 -2.63
N GLU A 21 -2.26 15.83 -1.36
CA GLU A 21 -1.09 16.17 -0.54
C GLU A 21 -0.24 14.93 -0.24
N ILE A 22 -0.88 13.83 0.17
CA ILE A 22 -0.21 12.53 0.35
C ILE A 22 0.43 12.10 -0.97
N ARG A 23 -0.32 12.15 -2.08
CA ARG A 23 0.21 11.79 -3.40
C ARG A 23 1.44 12.62 -3.78
N MET A 24 1.42 13.93 -3.53
CA MET A 24 2.56 14.81 -3.79
C MET A 24 3.77 14.50 -2.91
N ALA A 25 3.58 14.27 -1.62
CA ALA A 25 4.67 13.95 -0.70
C ALA A 25 5.40 12.66 -1.11
N TRP A 26 4.64 11.61 -1.40
CA TRP A 26 5.18 10.36 -1.95
C TRP A 26 5.80 10.58 -3.34
N PHE A 27 5.21 11.47 -4.13
CA PHE A 27 5.79 11.88 -5.40
C PHE A 27 7.17 12.57 -5.24
N HIS A 28 7.38 13.35 -4.19
CA HIS A 28 8.69 13.95 -3.91
C HIS A 28 9.71 12.90 -3.43
N ALA A 29 9.25 11.87 -2.71
CA ALA A 29 10.06 10.74 -2.25
C ALA A 29 10.40 9.70 -3.34
N GLN A 30 10.19 9.99 -4.63
CA GLN A 30 10.44 9.06 -5.75
C GLN A 30 9.64 7.74 -5.67
N ILE A 31 8.50 7.72 -4.97
CA ILE A 31 7.57 6.58 -4.92
C ILE A 31 6.26 6.96 -5.63
N GLY A 32 5.74 6.07 -6.46
CA GLY A 32 4.48 6.28 -7.17
C GLY A 32 3.34 5.59 -6.44
N LEU A 33 2.36 6.35 -5.94
CA LEU A 33 1.12 5.77 -5.42
C LEU A 33 0.11 5.58 -6.55
N GLU A 34 -0.31 4.34 -6.79
CA GLU A 34 -1.42 3.99 -7.69
C GLU A 34 -2.71 3.74 -6.89
N GLY A 35 -3.88 4.02 -7.48
CA GLY A 35 -5.15 3.94 -6.77
C GLY A 35 -5.57 5.26 -6.07
N PRO A 36 -6.46 5.23 -5.08
CA PRO A 36 -6.95 4.03 -4.39
C PRO A 36 -7.80 3.12 -5.30
N TYR A 37 -7.56 1.81 -5.21
CA TYR A 37 -8.32 0.77 -5.88
C TYR A 37 -9.26 0.09 -4.88
N SER A 38 -10.44 -0.34 -5.34
CA SER A 38 -11.25 -1.26 -4.53
C SER A 38 -10.61 -2.65 -4.53
N ALA A 39 -10.84 -3.44 -3.48
CA ALA A 39 -10.41 -4.84 -3.44
C ALA A 39 -10.88 -5.63 -4.68
N SER A 40 -12.13 -5.42 -5.10
CA SER A 40 -12.70 -6.04 -6.31
C SER A 40 -12.00 -5.65 -7.62
N PHE A 41 -11.40 -4.45 -7.69
CA PHE A 41 -10.63 -4.04 -8.87
C PHE A 41 -9.35 -4.86 -9.01
N ILE A 42 -8.69 -5.15 -7.89
CA ILE A 42 -7.47 -5.97 -7.84
C ILE A 42 -7.78 -7.42 -8.22
N GLU A 43 -8.88 -7.98 -7.72
CA GLU A 43 -9.35 -9.34 -8.07
C GLU A 43 -9.60 -9.49 -9.58
N SER A 44 -10.11 -8.45 -10.23
CA SER A 44 -10.41 -8.47 -11.67
C SER A 44 -9.17 -8.33 -12.57
N LYS A 45 -8.02 -7.93 -12.01
CA LYS A 45 -6.79 -7.71 -12.76
C LYS A 45 -5.95 -8.99 -12.80
N GLY A 46 -5.67 -9.46 -14.02
CA GLY A 46 -4.92 -10.71 -14.21
C GLY A 46 -3.40 -10.65 -13.96
N ALA A 47 -2.76 -9.48 -14.02
CA ALA A 47 -1.36 -9.35 -13.64
C ALA A 47 -1.14 -8.01 -12.95
N LEU A 48 -0.79 -8.05 -11.67
CA LEU A 48 -0.48 -6.86 -10.89
C LEU A 48 0.93 -6.40 -11.26
N LYS A 49 1.10 -5.10 -11.49
CA LYS A 49 2.36 -4.50 -11.97
C LYS A 49 3.03 -3.57 -10.96
N PHE A 50 2.50 -3.54 -9.74
CA PHE A 50 3.04 -2.77 -8.64
C PHE A 50 4.05 -3.59 -7.87
N ALA A 51 5.02 -2.92 -7.26
CA ALA A 51 6.06 -3.53 -6.47
C ALA A 51 5.60 -3.90 -5.05
N ALA A 52 4.55 -3.25 -4.55
CA ALA A 52 3.97 -3.49 -3.24
C ALA A 52 2.53 -2.97 -3.15
N ALA A 53 1.80 -3.36 -2.10
CA ALA A 53 0.46 -2.87 -1.81
C ALA A 53 0.32 -2.31 -0.38
N ILE A 54 -0.53 -1.30 -0.22
CA ILE A 54 -0.95 -0.74 1.07
C ILE A 54 -2.46 -0.92 1.15
N ILE A 55 -2.92 -1.61 2.18
CA ILE A 55 -4.32 -2.06 2.32
C ILE A 55 -4.97 -1.34 3.50
N ASP A 56 -6.17 -0.82 3.27
CA ASP A 56 -7.00 -0.19 4.30
C ASP A 56 -7.55 -1.25 5.27
N VAL A 57 -7.31 -1.09 6.57
CA VAL A 57 -7.84 -2.00 7.61
C VAL A 57 -9.36 -1.96 7.73
N ARG A 58 -10.03 -0.97 7.13
CA ARG A 58 -11.50 -0.85 7.15
C ARG A 58 -12.21 -1.90 6.29
N TYR A 59 -11.48 -2.74 5.55
CA TYR A 59 -12.09 -3.85 4.83
C TYR A 59 -12.54 -4.97 5.78
N GLU A 60 -13.62 -5.63 5.41
CA GLU A 60 -14.08 -6.84 6.11
C GLU A 60 -13.03 -7.97 5.99
N ALA A 61 -12.96 -8.82 7.02
CA ALA A 61 -11.92 -9.84 7.15
C ALA A 61 -11.90 -10.84 5.98
N ASP A 62 -13.06 -11.17 5.40
CA ASP A 62 -13.18 -12.06 4.24
C ASP A 62 -12.63 -11.41 2.95
N VAL A 63 -12.83 -10.10 2.79
CA VAL A 63 -12.25 -9.31 1.69
C VAL A 63 -10.73 -9.23 1.86
N MET A 64 -10.25 -8.94 3.07
CA MET A 64 -8.82 -8.88 3.36
C MET A 64 -8.13 -10.21 3.06
N LEU A 65 -8.70 -11.33 3.50
CA LEU A 65 -8.11 -12.66 3.28
C LEU A 65 -7.94 -12.97 1.79
N ARG A 66 -8.98 -12.73 0.97
CA ARG A 66 -8.91 -12.98 -0.48
C ARG A 66 -7.87 -12.10 -1.15
N LEU A 67 -7.80 -10.85 -0.73
CA LEU A 67 -6.83 -9.90 -1.26
C LEU A 67 -5.40 -10.30 -0.91
N THR A 68 -5.14 -10.70 0.33
CA THR A 68 -3.81 -11.17 0.74
C THR A 68 -3.41 -12.46 0.04
N ASP A 69 -4.33 -13.41 -0.13
CA ASP A 69 -4.06 -14.65 -0.87
C ASP A 69 -3.61 -14.37 -2.31
N GLN A 70 -4.24 -13.40 -2.98
CA GLN A 70 -3.85 -12.99 -4.33
C GLN A 70 -2.46 -12.33 -4.35
N LEU A 71 -2.20 -11.40 -3.43
CA LEU A 71 -0.91 -10.71 -3.34
C LEU A 71 0.24 -11.67 -3.00
N ASP A 72 0.01 -12.62 -2.09
CA ASP A 72 0.97 -13.67 -1.75
C ASP A 72 1.26 -14.58 -2.95
N GLY A 73 0.22 -14.95 -3.70
CA GLY A 73 0.32 -15.71 -4.95
C GLY A 73 1.15 -15.01 -6.02
N GLU A 74 1.10 -13.68 -6.08
CA GLU A 74 1.93 -12.86 -6.98
C GLU A 74 3.28 -12.42 -6.37
N ALA A 75 3.60 -12.86 -5.15
CA ALA A 75 4.80 -12.47 -4.41
C ALA A 75 4.93 -10.96 -4.19
N ILE A 76 3.80 -10.28 -4.03
CA ILE A 76 3.74 -8.84 -3.83
C ILE A 76 3.70 -8.54 -2.34
N PRO A 77 4.71 -7.85 -1.77
CA PRO A 77 4.66 -7.44 -0.38
C PRO A 77 3.51 -6.46 -0.14
N TYR A 78 2.90 -6.57 1.03
CA TYR A 78 1.78 -5.74 1.43
C TYR A 78 1.80 -5.42 2.92
N LEU A 79 1.27 -4.25 3.27
CA LEU A 79 1.00 -3.89 4.66
C LEU A 79 -0.37 -3.27 4.82
N PHE A 80 -0.80 -3.17 6.06
CA PHE A 80 -2.05 -2.54 6.44
C PHE A 80 -1.78 -1.16 7.04
N PHE A 81 -2.58 -0.16 6.66
CA PHE A 81 -2.55 1.17 7.26
C PHE A 81 -3.86 1.45 8.00
N VAL A 82 -3.79 2.28 9.03
CA VAL A 82 -4.96 2.75 9.76
C VAL A 82 -5.25 4.20 9.36
N PRO A 83 -6.41 4.52 8.79
CA PRO A 83 -6.79 5.91 8.52
C PRO A 83 -7.00 6.68 9.82
N GLU A 84 -6.59 7.95 9.86
CA GLU A 84 -6.77 8.82 11.04
C GLU A 84 -8.24 8.96 11.44
N THR A 85 -9.17 8.86 10.48
CA THR A 85 -10.61 8.99 10.69
C THR A 85 -11.23 7.85 11.52
N VAL A 86 -10.48 6.77 11.80
CA VAL A 86 -10.96 5.60 12.55
C VAL A 86 -10.64 5.71 14.06
N ILE A 87 -9.91 6.73 14.50
CA ILE A 87 -9.26 6.69 15.82
C ILE A 87 -10.13 7.28 16.96
N ASP A 88 -10.75 6.35 17.71
CA ASP A 88 -10.80 6.32 19.19
C ASP A 88 -9.74 5.32 19.75
N SER A 89 -8.86 4.77 18.91
CA SER A 89 -7.83 3.77 19.25
C SER A 89 -6.45 4.20 18.74
N GLU A 90 -5.37 3.92 19.48
CA GLU A 90 -4.01 4.35 19.12
C GLU A 90 -3.68 4.09 17.62
N PRO A 91 -3.09 5.07 16.90
CA PRO A 91 -2.70 4.87 15.52
C PRO A 91 -1.80 3.64 15.42
N GLY A 92 -2.17 2.69 14.54
CA GLY A 92 -1.30 1.56 14.22
C GLY A 92 0.08 2.04 13.73
N PRO A 93 1.09 1.16 13.68
CA PRO A 93 2.48 1.55 13.38
C PRO A 93 2.68 2.15 11.98
N PHE A 94 1.69 2.04 11.08
CA PHE A 94 1.74 2.57 9.72
C PHE A 94 0.56 3.51 9.46
N ALA A 95 0.86 4.80 9.36
CA ALA A 95 -0.07 5.84 8.95
C ALA A 95 0.22 6.22 7.49
N LEU A 96 -0.80 6.18 6.62
CA LEU A 96 -0.65 6.66 5.24
C LEU A 96 -0.73 8.19 5.23
N SER A 97 0.43 8.85 5.28
CA SER A 97 0.51 10.32 5.38
C SER A 97 1.55 10.90 4.42
N GLY A 98 1.68 12.23 4.42
CA GLY A 98 2.74 12.95 3.71
C GLY A 98 4.04 13.16 4.51
N ARG A 99 4.13 12.64 5.74
CA ARG A 99 5.33 12.78 6.59
C ARG A 99 6.43 11.86 6.09
N SER A 100 7.65 12.38 6.00
CA SER A 100 8.82 11.60 5.53
C SER A 100 9.06 10.34 6.36
N GLU A 101 8.89 10.43 7.68
CA GLU A 101 9.01 9.30 8.61
C GLU A 101 8.02 8.18 8.30
N ASP A 102 6.75 8.51 8.03
CA ASP A 102 5.72 7.52 7.70
C ASP A 102 6.00 6.86 6.34
N ILE A 103 6.46 7.64 5.35
CA ILE A 103 6.86 7.13 4.03
C ILE A 103 8.02 6.14 4.18
N GLU A 104 9.06 6.52 4.91
CA GLU A 104 10.25 5.68 5.13
C GLU A 104 9.91 4.40 5.88
N ASN A 105 9.09 4.49 6.94
CA ASN A 105 8.65 3.33 7.71
C ASN A 105 7.87 2.34 6.85
N ILE A 106 6.90 2.82 6.06
CA ILE A 106 6.11 1.96 5.17
C ILE A 106 6.99 1.30 4.11
N VAL A 107 7.86 2.07 3.45
CA VAL A 107 8.73 1.55 2.39
C VAL A 107 9.71 0.53 2.96
N SER A 108 10.33 0.83 4.10
CA SER A 108 11.27 -0.10 4.76
C SER A 108 10.58 -1.41 5.13
N ALA A 109 9.36 -1.36 5.67
CA ALA A 109 8.59 -2.55 6.01
C ALA A 109 8.25 -3.40 4.78
N LEU A 110 7.75 -2.78 3.70
CA LEU A 110 7.42 -3.47 2.45
C LEU A 110 8.65 -4.11 1.80
N MET A 111 9.79 -3.42 1.81
CA MET A 111 11.03 -3.95 1.24
C MET A 111 11.63 -5.09 2.09
N ALA A 112 11.49 -5.02 3.41
CA ALA A 112 11.89 -6.10 4.31
C ALA A 112 11.06 -7.38 4.09
N GLN A 113 9.76 -7.23 3.81
CA GLN A 113 8.87 -8.35 3.47
C GLN A 113 9.23 -8.95 2.11
N GLY A 114 9.46 -8.12 1.10
CA GLY A 114 9.83 -8.59 -0.25
C GLY A 114 11.25 -9.18 -0.36
N GLY A 115 12.16 -8.79 0.54
CA GLY A 115 13.55 -9.28 0.61
C GLY A 115 13.76 -10.48 1.53
N GLY A 116 12.75 -10.88 2.29
CA GLY A 116 12.80 -12.07 3.14
C GLY A 116 12.84 -13.33 2.30
N ILE A 117 13.93 -14.11 2.43
CA ILE A 117 14.01 -15.47 1.89
C ILE A 117 12.79 -16.24 2.41
N ARG A 118 11.88 -16.58 1.49
CA ARG A 118 10.77 -17.51 1.76
C ARG A 118 11.39 -18.86 2.11
N HIS A 119 11.28 -19.26 3.37
CA HIS A 119 11.72 -20.57 3.88
C HIS A 119 10.67 -21.65 3.59
#